data_AF-A0A254UHD7-F1
#
_entry.id   AF-A0A254UHD7-F1
#
_cell.length_a   1.000
_cell.length_b   1.000
_cell.length_c   1.000
_cell.angle_alpha   90.00
_cell.angle_beta   90.00
_cell.angle_gamma   90.00
#
_symmetry.space_group_name_H-M   'P 1'
#
loop_
_entity.id
_entity.type
_entity.pdbx_description
1 polymer ?
#
loop_
_entity_poly.entity_id
_entity_poly.type
_entity_poly.pdbx_seq_one_letter_code
_entity_poly.pdbx_strand_id
1 'polypeptide(L)'
;MTSRDGYQWTPETGLTQGVPSLGVISPPTNIEDTDKDGPWDVIVIGGGYCGLTATRDLTVAGFKTLLLEARDRIGGRSWSSNIDGYPYEMGGTWVHWHQSHVWREITRYKMHNALSPSFNFSRGVNHFQLRTNPTTSTYMTHEAEDELLRSALHKFTNVDGTNGRTVLPFPHDMFYVPEFRKYDEMSYSERIDQIRDELSLNERSSLEAFILLCSGGTLENSSFGEFLHWWAMSGYTYQGCMDCLISYKFKDGQSAFARRFWEEAAGTGRLGYVFGCPVRSVVNERDAVRVTARDGREFVAKRVVCTIPLNVLSTIQFSPALSTERISAMQAGHVNMCTKVHAEVDNKDMRSWTGIAYPFNKLCYAIGDGTTPAGNTHLVCFGTDANHIQPDEDVRETLKAVGQLAPGTFGVKRLVFHNWVKDEFAKGAWFFSRPGMVSECLQGLREKHGGVVFANSDWALGWRSFIDGAIEEGTRAARVVLEELGTKREVKARL
;
A
#
# COMPACT_ATOMS: atom_id res chain seq x y z
N MET A 1 6.28 -18.99 11.78
CA MET A 1 4.82 -18.97 12.03
C MET A 1 4.12 -18.75 10.71
N THR A 2 3.02 -19.46 10.46
CA THR A 2 2.25 -19.38 9.20
C THR A 2 1.03 -18.49 9.40
N SER A 3 0.82 -17.54 8.49
CA SER A 3 -0.38 -16.71 8.43
C SER A 3 -1.49 -17.47 7.70
N ARG A 4 -2.77 -17.17 8.00
CA ARG A 4 -3.89 -17.59 7.14
C ARG A 4 -3.87 -16.89 5.78
N ASP A 5 -3.22 -15.72 5.70
CA ASP A 5 -3.15 -14.93 4.49
C ASP A 5 -2.13 -15.47 3.49
N GLY A 6 -2.38 -15.16 2.21
CA GLY A 6 -1.45 -15.37 1.12
C GLY A 6 -1.57 -16.75 0.50
N TYR A 7 -0.98 -16.87 -0.69
CA TYR A 7 -1.02 -18.07 -1.50
C TYR A 7 0.37 -18.36 -2.05
N GLN A 8 0.62 -19.64 -2.24
CA GLN A 8 1.79 -20.14 -2.93
C GLN A 8 1.39 -21.24 -3.89
N TRP A 9 2.02 -21.29 -5.05
CA TRP A 9 1.92 -22.41 -5.98
C TRP A 9 3.30 -22.91 -6.39
N THR A 10 3.47 -24.22 -6.51
CA THR A 10 4.59 -24.90 -7.18
C THR A 10 4.05 -26.05 -8.03
N PRO A 11 4.80 -26.55 -9.02
CA PRO A 11 4.41 -27.75 -9.76
C PRO A 11 4.13 -28.96 -8.86
N GLU A 12 4.87 -29.10 -7.76
CA GLU A 12 4.79 -30.25 -6.86
C GLU A 12 3.62 -30.16 -5.87
N THR A 13 3.33 -28.96 -5.36
CA THR A 13 2.33 -28.76 -4.30
C THR A 13 0.95 -28.34 -4.82
N GLY A 14 0.87 -27.88 -6.06
CA GLY A 14 -0.29 -27.12 -6.51
C GLY A 14 -0.45 -25.82 -5.71
N LEU A 15 -1.65 -25.23 -5.74
CA LEU A 15 -1.95 -23.97 -5.06
C LEU A 15 -2.33 -24.25 -3.60
N THR A 16 -1.61 -23.64 -2.67
CA THR A 16 -1.83 -23.74 -1.22
C THR A 16 -2.06 -22.37 -0.62
N GLN A 17 -2.99 -22.28 0.34
CA GLN A 17 -3.28 -21.06 1.08
C GLN A 17 -2.50 -21.02 2.40
N GLY A 18 -2.09 -19.82 2.80
CA GLY A 18 -1.33 -19.55 4.01
C GLY A 18 0.17 -19.69 3.79
N VAL A 19 0.92 -18.62 4.07
CA VAL A 19 2.38 -18.59 3.90
C VAL A 19 3.06 -18.06 5.18
N PRO A 20 4.34 -18.39 5.42
CA PRO A 20 5.05 -17.93 6.62
C PRO A 20 5.18 -16.40 6.64
N SER A 21 5.14 -15.78 7.83
CA SER A 21 5.50 -14.37 7.97
C SER A 21 6.04 -14.08 9.36
N LEU A 22 7.05 -13.21 9.44
CA LEU A 22 7.52 -12.63 10.71
C LEU A 22 6.45 -11.74 11.37
N GLY A 23 5.45 -11.31 10.61
CA GLY A 23 4.35 -10.49 11.10
C GLY A 23 3.33 -11.24 11.95
N VAL A 24 3.29 -12.58 11.90
CA VAL A 24 2.37 -13.36 12.74
C VAL A 24 2.77 -13.23 14.21
N ILE A 25 1.82 -12.87 15.07
CA ILE A 25 2.05 -12.68 16.51
C ILE A 25 1.56 -13.91 17.29
N SER A 26 2.40 -14.40 18.20
CA SER A 26 2.08 -15.53 19.08
C SER A 26 2.66 -15.31 20.48
N PRO A 27 1.87 -15.54 21.55
CA PRO A 27 0.43 -15.88 21.53
C PRO A 27 -0.43 -14.78 20.87
N PRO A 28 -1.66 -15.05 20.41
CA PRO A 28 -2.49 -14.08 19.70
C PRO A 28 -3.10 -13.00 20.61
N THR A 29 -2.97 -13.13 21.93
CA THR A 29 -3.38 -12.15 22.93
C THR A 29 -2.43 -12.20 24.11
N ASN A 30 -2.24 -11.07 24.79
CA ASN A 30 -1.56 -10.98 26.08
C ASN A 30 -2.44 -10.44 27.21
N ILE A 31 -3.73 -10.26 26.96
CA ILE A 31 -4.70 -9.81 27.97
C ILE A 31 -5.58 -10.98 28.40
N GLU A 32 -5.95 -11.00 29.68
CA GLU A 32 -6.93 -11.95 30.22
C GLU A 32 -8.36 -11.44 30.01
N ASP A 33 -9.36 -12.31 30.15
CA ASP A 33 -10.77 -11.93 30.01
C ASP A 33 -11.21 -10.86 31.02
N THR A 34 -10.58 -10.82 32.21
CA THR A 34 -10.81 -9.79 33.22
C THR A 34 -10.22 -8.42 32.88
N ASP A 35 -9.30 -8.35 31.91
CA ASP A 35 -8.66 -7.09 31.49
C ASP A 35 -9.45 -6.35 30.40
N LYS A 36 -10.53 -6.96 29.87
CA LYS A 36 -11.38 -6.35 28.83
C LYS A 36 -12.04 -5.04 29.28
N ASP A 37 -12.43 -5.00 30.56
CA ASP A 37 -13.00 -3.82 31.22
C ASP A 37 -11.94 -2.93 31.90
N GLY A 38 -10.66 -3.34 31.88
CA GLY A 38 -9.58 -2.55 32.46
C GLY A 38 -9.50 -1.18 31.79
N PRO A 39 -9.19 -0.07 32.50
CA PRO A 39 -9.26 1.23 31.87
C PRO A 39 -8.10 1.40 30.88
N TRP A 40 -8.38 1.14 29.61
CA TRP A 40 -7.49 1.47 28.51
C TRP A 40 -7.57 2.98 28.27
N ASP A 41 -6.42 3.63 28.14
CA ASP A 41 -6.43 5.02 27.72
C ASP A 41 -6.85 5.12 26.25
N VAL A 42 -6.34 4.18 25.44
CA VAL A 42 -6.55 4.18 23.99
C VAL A 42 -6.74 2.76 23.48
N ILE A 43 -7.73 2.57 22.61
CA ILE A 43 -7.81 1.41 21.72
C ILE A 43 -7.35 1.82 20.32
N VAL A 44 -6.48 1.03 19.70
CA VAL A 44 -6.09 1.17 18.29
C VAL A 44 -6.65 -0.01 17.52
N ILE A 45 -7.48 0.27 16.50
CA ILE A 45 -8.09 -0.76 15.66
C ILE A 45 -7.28 -0.86 14.36
N GLY A 46 -6.65 -2.02 14.16
CA GLY A 46 -5.77 -2.33 13.03
C GLY A 46 -4.29 -2.22 13.36
N GLY A 47 -3.53 -3.27 13.07
CA GLY A 47 -2.09 -3.42 13.25
C GLY A 47 -1.28 -3.24 11.97
N GLY A 48 -1.78 -2.47 11.00
CA GLY A 48 -0.99 -1.96 9.87
C GLY A 48 -0.02 -0.85 10.29
N TYR A 49 0.80 -0.34 9.39
CA TYR A 49 1.80 0.70 9.73
C TYR A 49 1.22 1.94 10.42
N CYS A 50 -0.01 2.34 10.09
CA CYS A 50 -0.72 3.42 10.79
C CYS A 50 -0.94 3.09 12.26
N GLY A 51 -1.59 1.95 12.55
CA GLY A 51 -1.85 1.55 13.93
C GLY A 51 -0.60 1.17 14.70
N LEU A 52 0.41 0.56 14.06
CA LEU A 52 1.72 0.29 14.67
C LEU A 52 2.42 1.58 15.09
N THR A 53 2.41 2.61 14.24
CA THR A 53 3.00 3.91 14.54
C THR A 53 2.26 4.59 15.69
N ALA A 54 0.92 4.65 15.62
CA ALA A 54 0.11 5.25 16.67
C ALA A 54 0.32 4.54 18.02
N THR A 55 0.31 3.21 18.01
CA THR A 55 0.51 2.38 19.21
C THR A 55 1.91 2.57 19.80
N ARG A 56 2.96 2.57 18.98
CA ARG A 56 4.34 2.81 19.43
C ARG A 56 4.44 4.19 20.08
N ASP A 57 3.95 5.24 19.43
CA ASP A 57 4.04 6.60 19.95
C ASP A 57 3.26 6.76 21.28
N LEU A 58 2.04 6.22 21.36
CA LEU A 58 1.20 6.29 22.56
C LEU A 58 1.80 5.52 23.75
N THR A 59 2.24 4.29 23.52
CA THR A 59 2.84 3.46 24.58
C THR A 59 4.17 4.03 25.08
N VAL A 60 4.99 4.60 24.18
CA VAL A 60 6.23 5.31 24.55
C VAL A 60 5.91 6.59 25.33
N ALA A 61 4.82 7.30 24.99
CA ALA A 61 4.36 8.50 25.69
C ALA A 61 3.72 8.22 27.06
N GLY A 62 3.50 6.95 27.42
CA GLY A 62 3.03 6.53 28.75
C GLY A 62 1.56 6.09 28.81
N PHE A 63 0.85 6.01 27.69
CA PHE A 63 -0.53 5.54 27.66
C PHE A 63 -0.62 4.01 27.71
N LYS A 64 -1.62 3.49 28.42
CA LYS A 64 -1.99 2.07 28.34
C LYS A 64 -2.82 1.87 27.08
N THR A 65 -2.29 1.15 26.10
CA THR A 65 -2.87 1.06 24.75
C THR A 65 -3.23 -0.38 24.43
N LEU A 66 -4.46 -0.60 23.97
CA LEU A 66 -4.95 -1.90 23.48
C LEU A 66 -5.01 -1.89 21.95
N LEU A 67 -4.29 -2.79 21.29
CA LEU A 67 -4.34 -2.99 19.85
C LEU A 67 -5.29 -4.16 19.50
N LEU A 68 -6.31 -3.90 18.69
CA LEU A 68 -7.24 -4.91 18.19
C LEU A 68 -7.02 -5.12 16.68
N GLU A 69 -6.65 -6.33 16.28
CA GLU A 69 -6.37 -6.68 14.88
C GLU A 69 -7.23 -7.86 14.43
N ALA A 70 -7.82 -7.73 13.24
CA ALA A 70 -8.68 -8.76 12.66
C ALA A 70 -7.89 -10.00 12.20
N ARG A 71 -6.69 -9.80 11.67
CA ARG A 71 -5.78 -10.84 11.18
C ARG A 71 -5.04 -11.51 12.32
N ASP A 72 -4.25 -12.53 11.99
CA ASP A 72 -3.27 -13.17 12.89
C ASP A 72 -1.89 -12.50 12.88
N ARG A 73 -1.75 -11.41 12.12
CA ARG A 73 -0.47 -10.74 11.87
C ARG A 73 -0.58 -9.21 11.87
N ILE A 74 0.55 -8.56 12.12
CA ILE A 74 0.74 -7.13 11.88
C ILE A 74 1.07 -6.82 10.41
N GLY A 75 1.15 -5.54 10.08
CA GLY A 75 1.56 -5.01 8.77
C GLY A 75 0.39 -4.64 7.84
N GLY A 76 -0.78 -5.25 8.01
CA GLY A 76 -1.97 -4.95 7.21
C GLY A 76 -1.72 -5.18 5.72
N ARG A 77 -1.86 -4.13 4.90
CA ARG A 77 -1.62 -4.12 3.44
C ARG A 77 -0.13 -4.21 3.02
N SER A 78 0.80 -4.31 3.97
CA SER A 78 2.22 -4.56 3.69
C SER A 78 2.76 -5.62 4.64
N TRP A 79 3.27 -6.71 4.08
CA TRP A 79 3.89 -7.79 4.81
C TRP A 79 4.72 -8.65 3.85
N SER A 80 5.72 -9.35 4.38
CA SER A 80 6.58 -10.25 3.62
C SER A 80 6.43 -11.70 4.08
N SER A 81 6.65 -12.61 3.15
CA SER A 81 6.76 -14.04 3.38
C SER A 81 8.15 -14.55 2.99
N ASN A 82 8.87 -15.10 3.96
CA ASN A 82 10.19 -15.68 3.70
C ASN A 82 10.00 -17.16 3.30
N ILE A 83 10.15 -17.43 2.00
CA ILE A 83 10.03 -18.77 1.43
C ILE A 83 11.37 -19.13 0.80
N ASP A 84 11.95 -20.26 1.22
CA ASP A 84 13.26 -20.74 0.77
C ASP A 84 14.37 -19.66 0.85
N GLY A 85 14.32 -18.84 1.91
CA GLY A 85 15.28 -17.80 2.20
C GLY A 85 15.12 -16.49 1.40
N TYR A 86 14.05 -16.34 0.62
CA TYR A 86 13.74 -15.10 -0.10
C TYR A 86 12.48 -14.40 0.44
N PRO A 87 12.51 -13.07 0.71
CA PRO A 87 11.33 -12.32 1.13
C PRO A 87 10.44 -11.97 -0.06
N TYR A 88 9.28 -12.60 -0.16
CA TYR A 88 8.22 -12.24 -1.11
C TYR A 88 7.33 -11.16 -0.48
N GLU A 89 7.22 -10.02 -1.14
CA GLU A 89 6.54 -8.83 -0.62
C GLU A 89 5.08 -8.78 -1.05
N MET A 90 4.19 -9.25 -0.19
CA MET A 90 2.80 -9.58 -0.53
C MET A 90 1.94 -8.35 -0.86
N GLY A 91 2.38 -7.15 -0.47
CA GLY A 91 1.67 -5.88 -0.70
C GLY A 91 2.64 -4.71 -0.88
N GLY A 92 2.48 -3.63 -0.09
CA GLY A 92 3.39 -2.48 -0.13
C GLY A 92 4.85 -2.88 0.09
N THR A 93 5.78 -2.40 -0.74
CA THR A 93 7.16 -2.92 -0.85
C THR A 93 8.21 -1.83 -0.79
N TRP A 94 8.14 -0.87 -1.69
CA TRP A 94 9.23 0.05 -1.94
C TRP A 94 9.19 1.27 -1.02
N VAL A 95 10.38 1.77 -0.69
CA VAL A 95 10.61 2.91 0.19
C VAL A 95 11.75 3.77 -0.35
N HIS A 96 11.74 5.06 -0.05
CA HIS A 96 12.79 6.00 -0.48
C HIS A 96 13.03 7.10 0.56
N TRP A 97 14.21 7.73 0.56
CA TRP A 97 14.51 8.81 1.53
C TRP A 97 13.77 10.13 1.28
N HIS A 98 13.16 10.28 0.11
CA HIS A 98 12.21 11.38 -0.17
C HIS A 98 10.81 11.13 0.44
N GLN A 99 10.58 9.95 1.03
CA GLN A 99 9.39 9.63 1.80
C GLN A 99 9.69 9.86 3.28
N SER A 100 9.34 11.06 3.76
CA SER A 100 9.76 11.60 5.06
C SER A 100 9.52 10.66 6.24
N HIS A 101 8.30 10.18 6.40
CA HIS A 101 7.84 9.46 7.58
C HIS A 101 8.41 8.05 7.63
N VAL A 102 8.34 7.31 6.52
CA VAL A 102 8.92 5.96 6.46
C VAL A 102 10.43 6.03 6.59
N TRP A 103 11.08 7.01 5.98
CA TRP A 103 12.53 7.14 6.07
C TRP A 103 13.01 7.54 7.48
N ARG A 104 12.23 8.37 8.18
CA ARG A 104 12.46 8.69 9.59
C ARG A 104 12.50 7.42 10.42
N GLU A 105 11.52 6.54 10.25
CA GLU A 105 11.44 5.28 10.98
C GLU A 105 12.55 4.29 10.58
N ILE A 106 12.85 4.17 9.28
CA ILE A 106 13.97 3.38 8.76
C ILE A 106 15.28 3.80 9.42
N THR A 107 15.55 5.10 9.45
CA THR A 107 16.79 5.65 10.01
C THR A 107 16.83 5.45 11.52
N ARG A 108 15.72 5.71 12.22
CA ARG A 108 15.56 5.54 13.66
C ARG A 108 15.81 4.10 14.12
N TYR A 109 15.27 3.13 13.39
CA TYR A 109 15.51 1.71 13.65
C TYR A 109 16.81 1.18 13.03
N LYS A 110 17.65 2.07 12.47
CA LYS A 110 18.96 1.76 11.89
C LYS A 110 18.90 0.74 10.74
N MET A 111 17.82 0.78 9.96
CA MET A 111 17.60 -0.07 8.79
C MET A 111 17.94 0.62 7.46
N HIS A 112 18.50 1.84 7.49
CA HIS A 112 18.85 2.60 6.28
C HIS A 112 19.86 1.88 5.36
N ASN A 113 20.76 1.05 5.92
CA ASN A 113 21.68 0.20 5.15
C ASN A 113 21.13 -1.21 4.88
N ALA A 114 19.91 -1.51 5.33
CA ALA A 114 19.25 -2.81 5.17
C ALA A 114 18.34 -2.85 3.93
N LEU A 115 18.64 -2.03 2.91
CA LEU A 115 17.90 -1.97 1.66
C LEU A 115 18.63 -2.68 0.53
N SER A 116 17.85 -3.19 -0.44
CA SER A 116 18.31 -3.78 -1.69
C SER A 116 17.68 -3.04 -2.88
N PRO A 117 18.43 -2.77 -3.96
CA PRO A 117 17.85 -2.30 -5.20
C PRO A 117 17.08 -3.43 -5.91
N SER A 118 15.95 -3.07 -6.51
CA SER A 118 15.08 -3.95 -7.28
C SER A 118 15.62 -4.14 -8.70
N PHE A 119 16.08 -3.06 -9.34
CA PHE A 119 16.73 -3.14 -10.65
C PHE A 119 18.19 -3.56 -10.55
N ASN A 120 18.62 -4.43 -11.47
CA ASN A 120 20.02 -4.75 -11.68
C ASN A 120 20.24 -5.15 -13.15
N PHE A 121 20.88 -4.26 -13.88
CA PHE A 121 21.13 -4.39 -15.32
C PHE A 121 22.57 -4.84 -15.65
N SER A 122 23.33 -5.30 -14.65
CA SER A 122 24.75 -5.68 -14.83
C SER A 122 24.99 -6.96 -15.65
N ARG A 123 23.94 -7.79 -15.84
CA ARG A 123 24.01 -9.09 -16.53
C ARG A 123 22.64 -9.49 -17.07
N GLY A 124 22.58 -10.47 -17.95
CA GLY A 124 21.32 -11.04 -18.46
C GLY A 124 20.87 -10.40 -19.77
N VAL A 125 19.55 -10.44 -20.05
CA VAL A 125 18.98 -9.99 -21.33
C VAL A 125 19.06 -8.48 -21.53
N ASN A 126 19.08 -7.71 -20.44
CA ASN A 126 19.30 -6.26 -20.39
C ASN A 126 18.45 -5.46 -21.40
N HIS A 127 17.14 -5.70 -21.40
CA HIS A 127 16.22 -5.03 -22.30
C HIS A 127 14.83 -4.86 -21.68
N PHE A 128 14.12 -3.88 -22.20
CA PHE A 128 12.68 -3.71 -22.04
C PHE A 128 11.94 -4.43 -23.17
N GLN A 129 10.92 -5.20 -22.82
CA GLN A 129 10.02 -5.87 -23.75
C GLN A 129 8.63 -5.25 -23.72
N LEU A 130 8.25 -4.56 -24.80
CA LEU A 130 6.93 -3.97 -24.99
C LEU A 130 6.07 -4.85 -25.90
N ARG A 131 4.88 -5.23 -25.42
CA ARG A 131 3.90 -6.01 -26.18
C ARG A 131 2.58 -5.26 -26.26
N THR A 132 2.21 -4.82 -27.46
CA THR A 132 0.95 -4.11 -27.72
C THR A 132 -0.16 -4.99 -28.27
N ASN A 133 0.18 -6.25 -28.59
CA ASN A 133 -0.74 -7.28 -29.06
C ASN A 133 -0.22 -8.68 -28.67
N PRO A 134 -1.06 -9.74 -28.76
CA PRO A 134 -0.69 -11.07 -28.28
C PRO A 134 0.43 -11.78 -29.07
N THR A 135 0.72 -11.37 -30.31
CA THR A 135 1.56 -12.15 -31.24
C THR A 135 2.95 -11.59 -31.46
N THR A 136 3.20 -10.31 -31.20
CA THR A 136 4.52 -9.69 -31.39
C THR A 136 5.12 -9.12 -30.09
N SER A 137 6.39 -8.73 -30.15
CA SER A 137 7.11 -8.01 -29.10
C SER A 137 8.06 -7.00 -29.74
N THR A 138 8.16 -5.81 -29.15
CA THR A 138 9.18 -4.81 -29.43
C THR A 138 10.20 -4.84 -28.31
N TYR A 139 11.48 -4.95 -28.66
CA TYR A 139 12.59 -4.97 -27.70
C TYR A 139 13.39 -3.68 -27.83
N MET A 140 13.78 -3.10 -26.70
CA MET A 140 14.65 -1.92 -26.67
C MET A 140 15.53 -1.93 -25.43
N THR A 141 16.61 -1.14 -25.44
CA THR A 141 17.46 -0.92 -24.26
C THR A 141 16.69 -0.21 -23.16
N HIS A 142 17.12 -0.34 -21.89
CA HIS A 142 16.53 0.42 -20.79
C HIS A 142 16.71 1.95 -20.92
N GLU A 143 17.71 2.44 -21.63
CA GLU A 143 17.84 3.87 -21.97
C GLU A 143 16.70 4.34 -22.90
N ALA A 144 16.38 3.53 -23.91
CA ALA A 144 15.25 3.78 -24.80
C ALA A 144 13.89 3.61 -24.10
N GLU A 145 13.77 2.69 -23.13
CA GLU A 145 12.60 2.60 -22.24
C GLU A 145 12.43 3.88 -21.43
N ASP A 146 13.50 4.38 -20.81
CA ASP A 146 13.50 5.63 -20.05
C ASP A 146 13.08 6.83 -20.91
N GLU A 147 13.63 6.97 -22.13
CA GLU A 147 13.22 8.03 -23.05
C GLU A 147 11.76 7.90 -23.48
N LEU A 148 11.29 6.68 -23.77
CA LEU A 148 9.90 6.43 -24.14
C LEU A 148 8.93 6.87 -23.03
N LEU A 149 9.20 6.45 -21.79
CA LEU A 149 8.35 6.77 -20.64
C LEU A 149 8.45 8.24 -20.28
N ARG A 150 9.66 8.84 -20.33
CA ARG A 150 9.86 10.29 -20.13
C ARG A 150 9.06 11.10 -21.14
N SER A 151 9.13 10.77 -22.43
CA SER A 151 8.38 11.48 -23.48
C SER A 151 6.87 11.41 -23.24
N ALA A 152 6.35 10.21 -23.00
CA ALA A 152 4.91 10.01 -22.81
C ALA A 152 4.40 10.68 -21.52
N LEU A 153 5.12 10.55 -20.40
CA LEU A 153 4.76 11.17 -19.13
C LEU A 153 4.93 12.69 -19.15
N HIS A 154 5.87 13.24 -19.90
CA HIS A 154 5.96 14.67 -20.13
C HIS A 154 4.68 15.18 -20.78
N LYS A 155 4.26 14.60 -21.90
CA LYS A 155 2.99 14.96 -22.58
C LYS A 155 1.79 14.81 -21.63
N PHE A 156 1.74 13.73 -20.86
CA PHE A 156 0.65 13.48 -19.91
C PHE A 156 0.57 14.51 -18.77
N THR A 157 1.69 14.87 -18.16
CA THR A 157 1.73 15.70 -16.95
C THR A 157 1.86 17.20 -17.23
N ASN A 158 2.21 17.61 -18.45
CA ASN A 158 2.49 19.00 -18.79
C ASN A 158 1.23 19.87 -19.02
N VAL A 159 0.26 19.78 -18.12
CA VAL A 159 -1.01 20.53 -18.16
C VAL A 159 -0.86 22.03 -17.89
N ASP A 160 0.32 22.45 -17.40
CA ASP A 160 0.61 23.81 -16.96
C ASP A 160 1.93 24.38 -17.53
N GLY A 161 2.54 23.69 -18.50
CA GLY A 161 3.84 24.07 -19.07
C GLY A 161 5.05 23.74 -18.19
N THR A 162 4.85 23.19 -16.99
CA THR A 162 5.91 22.86 -16.01
C THR A 162 5.75 21.48 -15.37
N ASN A 163 5.02 20.57 -16.03
CA ASN A 163 4.74 19.22 -15.53
C ASN A 163 4.07 19.18 -14.14
N GLY A 164 3.19 20.14 -13.85
CA GLY A 164 2.42 20.19 -12.60
C GLY A 164 3.00 21.09 -11.51
N ARG A 165 4.22 21.63 -11.68
CA ARG A 165 4.87 22.49 -10.66
C ARG A 165 4.14 23.81 -10.43
N THR A 166 3.38 24.29 -11.41
CA THR A 166 2.62 25.54 -11.31
C THR A 166 1.25 25.30 -10.69
N VAL A 167 0.57 24.22 -11.07
CA VAL A 167 -0.79 23.91 -10.56
C VAL A 167 -0.79 23.13 -9.25
N LEU A 168 0.30 22.46 -8.88
CA LEU A 168 0.43 21.76 -7.60
C LEU A 168 1.82 21.98 -6.98
N PRO A 169 2.25 23.23 -6.69
CA PRO A 169 3.58 23.49 -6.14
C PRO A 169 3.79 22.87 -4.75
N PHE A 170 2.71 22.74 -3.98
CA PHE A 170 2.71 22.18 -2.63
C PHE A 170 1.74 20.99 -2.58
N PRO A 171 2.17 19.75 -2.91
CA PRO A 171 1.28 18.60 -2.97
C PRO A 171 0.61 18.20 -1.64
N HIS A 172 1.06 18.74 -0.51
CA HIS A 172 0.40 18.57 0.79
C HIS A 172 -0.82 19.51 0.98
N ASP A 173 -0.95 20.53 0.14
CA ASP A 173 -2.02 21.54 0.15
C ASP A 173 -2.60 21.68 -1.26
N MET A 174 -3.47 20.73 -1.62
CA MET A 174 -4.01 20.61 -2.99
C MET A 174 -4.82 21.82 -3.45
N PHE A 175 -5.29 22.67 -2.54
CA PHE A 175 -6.10 23.85 -2.85
C PHE A 175 -5.28 25.15 -2.85
N TYR A 176 -3.95 25.07 -2.66
CA TYR A 176 -3.07 26.22 -2.72
C TYR A 176 -3.19 26.98 -4.06
N VAL A 177 -3.33 26.23 -5.16
CA VAL A 177 -3.67 26.76 -6.48
C VAL A 177 -5.07 26.28 -6.85
N PRO A 178 -6.08 27.16 -6.91
CA PRO A 178 -7.49 26.76 -7.12
C PRO A 178 -7.72 25.90 -8.37
N GLU A 179 -6.92 26.12 -9.42
CA GLU A 179 -6.99 25.42 -10.68
C GLU A 179 -6.68 23.93 -10.57
N PHE A 180 -6.04 23.46 -9.49
CA PHE A 180 -5.72 22.04 -9.32
C PHE A 180 -6.97 21.17 -9.25
N ARG A 181 -8.05 21.68 -8.65
CA ARG A 181 -9.30 20.92 -8.42
C ARG A 181 -9.85 20.29 -9.71
N LYS A 182 -9.81 21.01 -10.83
CA LYS A 182 -10.32 20.49 -12.11
C LYS A 182 -9.52 19.28 -12.62
N TYR A 183 -8.27 19.11 -12.19
CA TYR A 183 -7.44 17.95 -12.53
C TYR A 183 -7.72 16.78 -11.59
N ASP A 184 -8.00 17.03 -10.31
CA ASP A 184 -8.52 15.99 -9.39
C ASP A 184 -9.86 15.42 -9.90
N GLU A 185 -10.72 16.29 -10.44
CA GLU A 185 -12.02 15.97 -11.06
C GLU A 185 -11.91 15.33 -12.45
N MET A 186 -10.70 15.26 -13.03
CA MET A 186 -10.45 14.67 -14.35
C MET A 186 -10.05 13.19 -14.23
N SER A 187 -10.56 12.36 -15.11
CA SER A 187 -10.15 10.95 -15.30
C SER A 187 -8.87 10.84 -16.15
N TYR A 188 -8.22 9.67 -16.11
CA TYR A 188 -7.12 9.40 -17.04
C TYR A 188 -7.57 9.42 -18.50
N SER A 189 -8.75 8.87 -18.81
CA SER A 189 -9.29 8.87 -20.18
C SER A 189 -9.45 10.29 -20.72
N GLU A 190 -10.00 11.20 -19.93
CA GLU A 190 -10.16 12.61 -20.34
C GLU A 190 -8.81 13.29 -20.56
N ARG A 191 -7.80 13.00 -19.73
CA ARG A 191 -6.46 13.55 -19.96
C ARG A 191 -5.82 12.98 -21.22
N ILE A 192 -5.94 11.69 -21.48
CA ILE A 192 -5.40 11.04 -22.69
C ILE A 192 -6.07 11.60 -23.94
N ASP A 193 -7.38 11.83 -23.92
CA ASP A 193 -8.11 12.40 -25.07
C ASP A 193 -7.56 13.76 -25.49
N GLN A 194 -7.08 14.58 -24.55
CA GLN A 194 -6.49 15.89 -24.84
C GLN A 194 -5.14 15.83 -25.57
N ILE A 195 -4.43 14.70 -25.51
CA ILE A 195 -3.09 14.53 -26.10
C ILE A 195 -2.99 13.32 -27.03
N ARG A 196 -4.12 12.72 -27.39
CA ARG A 196 -4.19 11.44 -28.10
C ARG A 196 -3.40 11.47 -29.41
N ASP A 197 -3.52 12.56 -30.16
CA ASP A 197 -2.88 12.74 -31.47
C ASP A 197 -1.37 13.02 -31.37
N GLU A 198 -0.87 13.35 -30.17
CA GLU A 198 0.56 13.59 -29.90
C GLU A 198 1.31 12.32 -29.47
N LEU A 199 0.58 11.22 -29.23
CA LEU A 199 1.13 9.97 -28.71
C LEU A 199 1.23 8.91 -29.80
N SER A 200 2.43 8.41 -30.04
CA SER A 200 2.60 7.15 -30.78
C SER A 200 1.94 5.98 -30.03
N LEU A 201 1.71 4.85 -30.72
CA LEU A 201 1.19 3.64 -30.06
C LEU A 201 2.09 3.17 -28.90
N ASN A 202 3.42 3.24 -29.05
CA ASN A 202 4.35 2.82 -28.02
C ASN A 202 4.28 3.76 -26.80
N GLU A 203 4.23 5.07 -27.03
CA GLU A 203 4.08 6.06 -25.94
C GLU A 203 2.76 5.87 -25.22
N ARG A 204 1.64 5.78 -25.94
CA ARG A 204 0.34 5.61 -25.32
C ARG A 204 0.20 4.29 -24.56
N SER A 205 0.70 3.18 -25.12
CA SER A 205 0.61 1.87 -24.46
C SER A 205 1.48 1.80 -23.19
N SER A 206 2.68 2.37 -23.23
CA SER A 206 3.56 2.41 -22.05
C SER A 206 3.05 3.39 -20.99
N LEU A 207 2.53 4.54 -21.40
CA LEU A 207 1.88 5.52 -20.53
C LEU A 207 0.67 4.90 -19.82
N GLU A 208 -0.29 4.36 -20.56
CA GLU A 208 -1.51 3.77 -20.00
C GLU A 208 -1.17 2.64 -19.02
N ALA A 209 -0.24 1.74 -19.39
CA ALA A 209 0.21 0.69 -18.49
C ALA A 209 0.88 1.23 -17.21
N PHE A 210 1.68 2.30 -17.30
CA PHE A 210 2.35 2.90 -16.14
C PHE A 210 1.39 3.65 -15.21
N ILE A 211 0.49 4.48 -15.75
CA ILE A 211 -0.48 5.20 -14.91
C ILE A 211 -1.50 4.24 -14.28
N LEU A 212 -1.91 3.18 -15.00
CA LEU A 212 -2.77 2.13 -14.45
C LEU A 212 -2.03 1.24 -13.45
N LEU A 213 -0.72 1.03 -13.60
CA LEU A 213 0.10 0.41 -12.55
C LEU A 213 -0.04 1.21 -11.24
N CYS A 214 0.02 2.55 -11.31
CA CYS A 214 -0.13 3.42 -10.14
C CYS A 214 -1.55 3.40 -9.56
N SER A 215 -2.58 3.41 -10.41
CA SER A 215 -3.97 3.48 -9.91
C SER A 215 -4.59 2.14 -9.56
N GLY A 216 -4.14 1.05 -10.18
CA GLY A 216 -4.75 -0.27 -10.13
C GLY A 216 -6.20 -0.33 -10.66
N GLY A 217 -6.71 0.76 -11.23
CA GLY A 217 -8.09 0.92 -11.70
C GLY A 217 -8.25 0.78 -13.22
N THR A 218 -9.15 1.59 -13.79
CA THR A 218 -9.36 1.79 -15.23
C THR A 218 -9.04 3.23 -15.62
N LEU A 219 -9.03 3.53 -16.92
CA LEU A 219 -8.76 4.89 -17.39
C LEU A 219 -9.88 5.87 -17.00
N GLU A 220 -11.13 5.37 -16.96
CA GLU A 220 -12.34 6.16 -16.71
C GLU A 220 -12.55 6.44 -15.23
N ASN A 221 -12.11 5.52 -14.36
CA ASN A 221 -12.38 5.60 -12.93
C ASN A 221 -11.21 6.15 -12.10
N SER A 222 -10.04 6.38 -12.69
CA SER A 222 -8.84 6.84 -11.97
C SER A 222 -8.69 8.36 -12.10
N SER A 223 -8.51 9.07 -10.98
CA SER A 223 -8.23 10.51 -10.98
C SER A 223 -6.85 10.84 -11.58
N PHE A 224 -6.83 11.72 -12.58
CA PHE A 224 -5.62 12.32 -13.12
C PHE A 224 -4.88 13.18 -12.07
N GLY A 225 -5.60 13.98 -11.30
CA GLY A 225 -5.02 14.80 -10.24
C GLY A 225 -4.31 13.99 -9.16
N GLU A 226 -4.84 12.80 -8.82
CA GLU A 226 -4.16 11.89 -7.89
C GLU A 226 -2.84 11.34 -8.45
N PHE A 227 -2.76 11.10 -9.76
CA PHE A 227 -1.47 10.79 -10.39
C PHE A 227 -0.52 11.99 -10.36
N LEU A 228 -1.03 13.19 -10.65
CA LEU A 228 -0.22 14.41 -10.63
C LEU A 228 0.28 14.71 -9.20
N HIS A 229 -0.48 14.32 -8.18
CA HIS A 229 -0.06 14.34 -6.77
C HIS A 229 1.12 13.39 -6.52
N TRP A 230 1.03 12.13 -6.95
CA TRP A 230 2.16 11.18 -6.86
C TRP A 230 3.40 11.67 -7.60
N TRP A 231 3.21 12.21 -8.81
CA TRP A 231 4.25 12.80 -9.63
C TRP A 231 4.93 13.98 -8.91
N ALA A 232 4.16 14.87 -8.30
CA ALA A 232 4.66 16.00 -7.52
C ALA A 232 5.45 15.56 -6.29
N MET A 233 4.92 14.61 -5.51
CA MET A 233 5.62 14.02 -4.36
C MET A 233 6.94 13.36 -4.77
N SER A 234 6.99 12.83 -5.99
CA SER A 234 8.18 12.20 -6.59
C SER A 234 9.14 13.20 -7.24
N GLY A 235 8.91 14.51 -7.12
CA GLY A 235 9.81 15.53 -7.66
C GLY A 235 9.58 15.90 -9.12
N TYR A 236 8.40 15.60 -9.67
CA TYR A 236 7.92 15.99 -11.00
C TYR A 236 8.79 15.48 -12.16
N THR A 237 9.33 14.26 -12.03
CA THR A 237 10.12 13.61 -13.08
C THR A 237 9.88 12.10 -13.07
N TYR A 238 10.04 11.46 -14.23
CA TYR A 238 9.93 10.00 -14.35
C TYR A 238 10.96 9.29 -13.47
N GLN A 239 12.22 9.72 -13.49
CA GLN A 239 13.26 9.16 -12.63
C GLN A 239 12.91 9.27 -11.14
N GLY A 240 12.38 10.41 -10.71
CA GLY A 240 11.93 10.59 -9.33
C GLY A 240 10.80 9.63 -8.95
N CYS A 241 9.87 9.34 -9.87
CA CYS A 241 8.88 8.28 -9.67
C CYS A 241 9.55 6.90 -9.59
N MET A 242 10.47 6.55 -10.48
CA MET A 242 11.16 5.25 -10.42
C MET A 242 11.93 5.06 -9.11
N ASP A 243 12.61 6.11 -8.64
CA ASP A 243 13.33 6.13 -7.36
C ASP A 243 12.39 5.89 -6.17
N CYS A 244 11.27 6.62 -6.13
CA CYS A 244 10.36 6.60 -4.98
C CYS A 244 9.40 5.40 -4.97
N LEU A 245 9.02 4.90 -6.14
CA LEU A 245 7.92 3.95 -6.28
C LEU A 245 8.37 2.49 -6.41
N ILE A 246 9.55 2.23 -6.99
CA ILE A 246 9.93 0.85 -7.38
C ILE A 246 11.43 0.52 -7.29
N SER A 247 12.24 1.36 -6.63
CA SER A 247 13.70 1.13 -6.57
C SER A 247 14.18 0.34 -5.37
N TYR A 248 13.94 0.79 -4.13
CA TYR A 248 14.53 0.16 -2.94
C TYR A 248 13.50 -0.58 -2.09
N LYS A 249 13.85 -1.80 -1.66
CA LYS A 249 13.07 -2.64 -0.75
C LYS A 249 13.95 -3.16 0.39
N PHE A 250 13.35 -3.64 1.47
CA PHE A 250 14.11 -4.20 2.59
C PHE A 250 14.73 -5.55 2.24
N LYS A 251 15.99 -5.77 2.61
CA LYS A 251 16.70 -7.05 2.46
C LYS A 251 16.00 -8.19 3.21
N ASP A 252 15.46 -7.90 4.39
CA ASP A 252 14.81 -8.87 5.27
C ASP A 252 13.27 -8.83 5.17
N GLY A 253 12.75 -8.07 4.21
CA GLY A 253 11.33 -7.89 3.93
C GLY A 253 10.59 -6.94 4.89
N GLN A 254 9.43 -6.43 4.46
CA GLN A 254 8.61 -5.48 5.21
C GLN A 254 8.19 -5.99 6.59
N SER A 255 7.92 -7.29 6.76
CA SER A 255 7.57 -7.82 8.08
C SER A 255 8.68 -7.64 9.12
N ALA A 256 9.95 -7.63 8.72
CA ALA A 256 11.05 -7.31 9.64
C ALA A 256 11.04 -5.83 10.09
N PHE A 257 10.62 -4.91 9.20
CA PHE A 257 10.46 -3.50 9.53
C PHE A 257 9.25 -3.26 10.45
N ALA A 258 8.09 -3.84 10.14
CA ALA A 258 6.90 -3.80 11.00
C ALA A 258 7.18 -4.31 12.43
N ARG A 259 8.02 -5.35 12.55
CA ARG A 259 8.43 -5.90 13.84
C ARG A 259 9.19 -4.94 14.74
N ARG A 260 9.87 -3.93 14.18
CA ARG A 260 10.55 -2.90 14.98
C ARG A 260 9.58 -2.04 15.78
N PHE A 261 8.46 -1.66 15.18
CA PHE A 261 7.38 -0.93 15.86
C PHE A 261 6.74 -1.78 16.95
N TRP A 262 6.45 -3.04 16.62
CA TRP A 262 5.86 -3.99 17.55
C TRP A 262 6.74 -4.20 18.79
N GLU A 263 8.02 -4.50 18.59
CA GLU A 263 8.98 -4.79 19.67
C GLU A 263 9.18 -3.58 20.57
N GLU A 264 9.21 -2.37 20.02
CA GLU A 264 9.30 -1.16 20.81
C GLU A 264 8.03 -0.91 21.64
N ALA A 265 6.84 -1.02 21.02
CA ALA A 265 5.57 -0.83 21.73
C ALA A 265 5.41 -1.88 22.86
N ALA A 266 5.71 -3.15 22.58
CA ALA A 266 5.68 -4.22 23.56
C ALA A 266 6.69 -4.00 24.70
N GLY A 267 7.91 -3.57 24.38
CA GLY A 267 8.98 -3.30 25.34
C GLY A 267 8.67 -2.21 26.36
N THR A 268 7.62 -1.39 26.13
CA THR A 268 7.15 -0.40 27.11
C THR A 268 6.42 -1.00 28.32
N GLY A 269 5.94 -2.24 28.20
CA GLY A 269 5.07 -2.88 29.20
C GLY A 269 3.65 -2.30 29.27
N ARG A 270 3.27 -1.44 28.31
CA ARG A 270 1.95 -0.74 28.27
C ARG A 270 1.06 -1.18 27.12
N LEU A 271 1.50 -2.16 26.33
CA LEU A 271 0.76 -2.72 25.21
C LEU A 271 -0.10 -3.92 25.64
N GLY A 272 -1.42 -3.79 25.52
CA GLY A 272 -2.33 -4.93 25.40
C GLY A 272 -2.64 -5.21 23.93
N TYR A 273 -2.90 -6.45 23.56
CA TYR A 273 -3.28 -6.77 22.18
C TYR A 273 -4.18 -7.99 22.07
N VAL A 274 -5.00 -8.02 21.00
CA VAL A 274 -5.80 -9.18 20.59
C VAL A 274 -5.81 -9.27 19.05
N PHE A 275 -5.25 -10.35 18.51
CA PHE A 275 -5.33 -10.75 17.10
C PHE A 275 -6.50 -11.71 16.87
N GLY A 276 -6.94 -11.85 15.61
CA GLY A 276 -8.16 -12.61 15.30
C GLY A 276 -9.42 -11.95 15.89
N CYS A 277 -9.40 -10.62 16.03
CA CYS A 277 -10.43 -9.83 16.71
C CYS A 277 -11.05 -8.78 15.76
N PRO A 278 -11.80 -9.20 14.72
CA PRO A 278 -12.44 -8.27 13.80
C PRO A 278 -13.51 -7.46 14.54
N VAL A 279 -13.40 -6.13 14.48
CA VAL A 279 -14.38 -5.18 15.04
C VAL A 279 -15.64 -5.14 14.15
N ARG A 280 -16.82 -4.99 14.77
CA ARG A 280 -18.11 -4.77 14.07
C ARG A 280 -18.75 -3.43 14.37
N SER A 281 -18.47 -2.83 15.53
CA SER A 281 -19.04 -1.53 15.91
C SER A 281 -18.14 -0.71 16.83
N VAL A 282 -18.29 0.61 16.73
CA VAL A 282 -17.60 1.61 17.56
C VAL A 282 -18.63 2.66 17.97
N VAL A 283 -18.88 2.76 19.27
CA VAL A 283 -19.92 3.62 19.86
C VAL A 283 -19.28 4.61 20.81
N ASN A 284 -19.46 5.90 20.54
CA ASN A 284 -19.11 6.96 21.48
C ASN A 284 -20.11 6.95 22.63
N GLU A 285 -19.59 6.87 23.85
CA GLU A 285 -20.33 7.08 25.09
C GLU A 285 -19.97 8.46 25.66
N ARG A 286 -20.41 8.76 26.90
CA ARG A 286 -20.21 10.09 27.50
C ARG A 286 -18.73 10.44 27.70
N ASP A 287 -17.96 9.54 28.31
CA ASP A 287 -16.57 9.78 28.72
C ASP A 287 -15.59 8.74 28.13
N ALA A 288 -16.09 7.86 27.27
CA ALA A 288 -15.35 6.74 26.69
C ALA A 288 -15.93 6.34 25.32
N VAL A 289 -15.26 5.41 24.66
CA VAL A 289 -15.70 4.78 23.42
C VAL A 289 -15.70 3.27 23.62
N ARG A 290 -16.82 2.63 23.29
CA ARG A 290 -16.99 1.17 23.30
C ARG A 290 -16.74 0.60 21.92
N VAL A 291 -15.89 -0.41 21.84
CA VAL A 291 -15.56 -1.16 20.62
C VAL A 291 -16.04 -2.59 20.79
N THR A 292 -16.84 -3.10 19.84
CA THR A 292 -17.39 -4.46 19.89
C THR A 292 -16.82 -5.30 18.75
N ALA A 293 -16.27 -6.46 19.07
CA ALA A 293 -15.83 -7.47 18.10
C ALA A 293 -17.01 -8.21 17.48
N ARG A 294 -16.78 -8.90 16.34
CA ARG A 294 -17.81 -9.70 15.66
C ARG A 294 -18.43 -10.77 16.56
N ASP A 295 -17.63 -11.37 17.44
CA ASP A 295 -18.06 -12.39 18.40
C ASP A 295 -18.70 -11.83 19.69
N GLY A 296 -18.88 -10.51 19.78
CA GLY A 296 -19.54 -9.86 20.90
C GLY A 296 -18.63 -9.48 22.06
N ARG A 297 -17.32 -9.76 22.02
CA ARG A 297 -16.38 -9.18 22.99
C ARG A 297 -16.40 -7.66 22.92
N GLU A 298 -16.45 -7.00 24.07
CA GLU A 298 -16.47 -5.55 24.20
C GLU A 298 -15.18 -5.06 24.85
N PHE A 299 -14.73 -3.89 24.41
CA PHE A 299 -13.55 -3.21 24.92
C PHE A 299 -13.87 -1.73 25.06
N VAL A 300 -13.40 -1.08 26.12
CA VAL A 300 -13.68 0.33 26.40
C VAL A 300 -12.38 1.10 26.59
N ALA A 301 -12.30 2.29 25.99
CA ALA A 301 -11.18 3.21 26.19
C ALA A 301 -11.63 4.67 26.15
N LYS A 302 -10.80 5.59 26.65
CA LYS A 302 -11.10 7.04 26.59
C LYS A 302 -11.10 7.56 25.16
N ARG A 303 -10.23 7.02 24.31
CA ARG A 303 -10.12 7.35 22.88
C ARG A 303 -9.94 6.09 22.05
N VAL A 304 -10.37 6.14 20.79
CA VAL A 304 -10.14 5.11 19.79
C VAL A 304 -9.40 5.71 18.61
N VAL A 305 -8.34 5.06 18.15
CA VAL A 305 -7.73 5.30 16.84
C VAL A 305 -8.22 4.22 15.89
N CYS A 306 -9.04 4.59 14.91
CA CYS A 306 -9.57 3.67 13.91
C CYS A 306 -8.73 3.74 12.65
N THR A 307 -8.03 2.64 12.32
CA THR A 307 -7.16 2.55 11.13
C THR A 307 -7.69 1.62 10.04
N ILE A 308 -8.97 1.25 10.13
CA ILE A 308 -9.66 0.42 9.14
C ILE A 308 -9.61 1.12 7.76
N PRO A 309 -9.25 0.42 6.67
CA PRO A 309 -9.20 1.00 5.31
C PRO A 309 -10.54 1.54 4.84
N LEU A 310 -10.51 2.53 3.95
CA LEU A 310 -11.70 3.19 3.39
C LEU A 310 -12.73 2.18 2.86
N ASN A 311 -12.30 1.24 2.03
CA ASN A 311 -13.16 0.24 1.40
C ASN A 311 -13.76 -0.79 2.39
N VAL A 312 -13.35 -0.77 3.66
CA VAL A 312 -13.82 -1.66 4.73
C VAL A 312 -14.72 -0.93 5.73
N LEU A 313 -14.62 0.40 5.83
CA LEU A 313 -15.35 1.21 6.82
C LEU A 313 -16.87 1.01 6.79
N SER A 314 -17.46 0.78 5.61
CA SER A 314 -18.89 0.53 5.43
C SER A 314 -19.41 -0.73 6.15
N THR A 315 -18.51 -1.63 6.57
CA THR A 315 -18.85 -2.84 7.33
C THR A 315 -18.99 -2.60 8.84
N ILE A 316 -18.60 -1.42 9.32
CA ILE A 316 -18.55 -1.08 10.74
C ILE A 316 -19.71 -0.16 11.11
N GLN A 317 -20.41 -0.50 12.18
CA GLN A 317 -21.46 0.36 12.72
C GLN A 317 -20.85 1.42 13.64
N PHE A 318 -21.04 2.69 13.27
CA PHE A 318 -20.60 3.82 14.10
C PHE A 318 -21.80 4.52 14.74
N SER A 319 -21.63 4.92 16.00
CA SER A 319 -22.57 5.80 16.70
C SER A 319 -21.81 6.92 17.43
N PRO A 320 -22.15 8.20 17.25
CA PRO A 320 -23.16 8.72 16.32
C PRO A 320 -22.81 8.44 14.85
N ALA A 321 -23.78 8.66 13.95
CA ALA A 321 -23.59 8.49 12.52
C ALA A 321 -22.44 9.36 11.99
N LEU A 322 -21.72 8.85 10.98
CA LEU A 322 -20.62 9.57 10.32
C LEU A 322 -21.15 10.69 9.42
N SER A 323 -20.26 11.62 9.05
CA SER A 323 -20.56 12.71 8.11
C SER A 323 -20.91 12.22 6.70
N THR A 324 -21.59 13.08 5.94
CA THR A 324 -21.97 12.83 4.55
C THR A 324 -20.76 12.50 3.68
N GLU A 325 -19.68 13.27 3.81
CA GLU A 325 -18.45 13.15 3.02
C GLU A 325 -17.73 11.82 3.31
N ARG A 326 -17.69 11.39 4.59
CA ARG A 326 -17.11 10.10 4.95
C ARG A 326 -17.97 8.94 4.44
N ILE A 327 -19.30 9.07 4.51
CA ILE A 327 -20.25 8.08 4.01
C ILE A 327 -20.16 7.95 2.48
N SER A 328 -20.15 9.05 1.74
CA SER A 328 -20.07 9.02 0.28
C SER A 328 -18.76 8.37 -0.19
N ALA A 329 -17.63 8.73 0.43
CA ALA A 329 -16.34 8.14 0.12
C ALA A 329 -16.29 6.62 0.37
N MET A 330 -16.79 6.14 1.50
CA MET A 330 -16.75 4.69 1.81
C MET A 330 -17.75 3.88 0.97
N GLN A 331 -18.85 4.49 0.51
CA GLN A 331 -19.82 3.84 -0.36
C GLN A 331 -19.29 3.74 -1.79
N ALA A 332 -18.67 4.81 -2.29
CA ALA A 332 -18.07 4.81 -3.63
C ALA A 332 -16.84 3.89 -3.72
N GLY A 333 -16.03 3.88 -2.66
CA GLY A 333 -14.77 3.13 -2.57
C GLY A 333 -13.68 3.66 -3.52
N HIS A 334 -12.42 3.48 -3.11
CA HIS A 334 -11.27 3.76 -3.97
C HIS A 334 -11.14 2.68 -5.06
N VAL A 335 -10.48 3.01 -6.17
CA VAL A 335 -10.54 2.19 -7.41
C VAL A 335 -9.49 1.10 -7.53
N ASN A 336 -8.47 1.15 -6.69
CA ASN A 336 -7.33 0.26 -6.86
C ASN A 336 -7.65 -1.21 -6.55
N MET A 337 -7.77 -1.99 -7.62
CA MET A 337 -7.90 -3.45 -7.61
C MET A 337 -6.63 -4.12 -8.13
N CYS A 338 -5.45 -3.61 -7.75
CA CYS A 338 -4.19 -4.15 -8.24
C CYS A 338 -4.02 -5.65 -7.87
N THR A 339 -3.75 -6.46 -8.89
CA THR A 339 -3.30 -7.84 -8.71
C THR A 339 -1.78 -7.88 -8.76
N LYS A 340 -1.15 -8.29 -7.67
CA LYS A 340 0.31 -8.44 -7.58
C LYS A 340 0.69 -9.91 -7.48
N VAL A 341 1.46 -10.39 -8.44
CA VAL A 341 1.91 -11.78 -8.52
C VAL A 341 3.43 -11.83 -8.60
N HIS A 342 4.04 -12.59 -7.70
CA HIS A 342 5.46 -12.93 -7.80
C HIS A 342 5.62 -14.25 -8.54
N ALA A 343 6.62 -14.32 -9.42
CA ALA A 343 7.01 -15.55 -10.10
C ALA A 343 8.51 -15.81 -9.89
N GLU A 344 8.85 -16.97 -9.33
CA GLU A 344 10.21 -17.50 -9.39
C GLU A 344 10.34 -18.26 -10.72
N VAL A 345 11.28 -17.84 -11.57
CA VAL A 345 11.42 -18.37 -12.93
C VAL A 345 12.81 -18.96 -13.17
N ASP A 346 12.88 -19.97 -14.04
CA ASP A 346 14.11 -20.71 -14.33
C ASP A 346 15.11 -19.95 -15.22
N ASN A 347 14.67 -18.92 -15.93
CA ASN A 347 15.54 -18.09 -16.76
C ASN A 347 16.32 -17.07 -15.92
N LYS A 348 17.61 -17.35 -15.72
CA LYS A 348 18.55 -16.53 -14.93
C LYS A 348 18.89 -15.19 -15.57
N ASP A 349 18.73 -15.08 -16.88
CA ASP A 349 19.07 -13.89 -17.65
C ASP A 349 17.96 -12.82 -17.57
N MET A 350 16.76 -13.19 -17.12
CA MET A 350 15.67 -12.24 -16.90
C MET A 350 15.85 -11.35 -15.66
N ARG A 351 16.98 -11.44 -14.94
CA ARG A 351 17.27 -10.53 -13.83
C ARG A 351 17.24 -9.05 -14.26
N SER A 352 17.65 -8.77 -15.49
CA SER A 352 17.71 -7.45 -16.12
C SER A 352 16.62 -7.27 -17.18
N TRP A 353 15.47 -7.91 -16.99
CA TRP A 353 14.31 -7.77 -17.86
C TRP A 353 13.28 -6.84 -17.22
N THR A 354 12.66 -5.98 -18.02
CA THR A 354 11.41 -5.30 -17.70
C THR A 354 10.42 -5.51 -18.84
N GLY A 355 9.13 -5.43 -18.56
CA GLY A 355 8.15 -5.60 -19.62
C GLY A 355 6.78 -4.97 -19.35
N ILE A 356 6.18 -4.51 -20.45
CA ILE A 356 4.80 -4.06 -20.51
C ILE A 356 4.07 -4.92 -21.55
N ALA A 357 2.93 -5.50 -21.16
CA ALA A 357 2.06 -6.24 -22.06
C ALA A 357 0.62 -5.71 -21.96
N TYR A 358 0.24 -4.82 -22.87
CA TYR A 358 -0.97 -4.02 -22.73
C TYR A 358 -1.64 -3.77 -24.10
N PRO A 359 -2.99 -3.73 -24.20
CA PRO A 359 -4.00 -3.94 -23.15
C PRO A 359 -4.45 -5.40 -22.99
N PHE A 360 -3.91 -6.31 -23.81
CA PHE A 360 -4.48 -7.64 -23.98
C PHE A 360 -4.24 -8.61 -22.81
N ASN A 361 -3.19 -8.38 -22.01
CA ASN A 361 -2.82 -9.29 -20.92
C ASN A 361 -3.41 -8.85 -19.58
N LYS A 362 -3.68 -9.83 -18.70
CA LYS A 362 -4.23 -9.59 -17.37
C LYS A 362 -3.21 -9.08 -16.34
N LEU A 363 -1.93 -9.26 -16.64
CA LEU A 363 -0.80 -8.64 -15.94
C LEU A 363 -0.10 -7.73 -16.96
N CYS A 364 -0.08 -6.42 -16.72
CA CYS A 364 0.31 -5.42 -17.70
C CYS A 364 1.73 -4.87 -17.52
N TYR A 365 2.31 -4.96 -16.32
CA TYR A 365 3.64 -4.43 -16.00
C TYR A 365 4.42 -5.45 -15.16
N ALA A 366 5.71 -5.64 -15.43
CA ALA A 366 6.56 -6.52 -14.63
C ALA A 366 8.06 -6.19 -14.72
N ILE A 367 8.80 -6.55 -13.68
CA ILE A 367 10.25 -6.35 -13.60
C ILE A 367 10.97 -7.59 -13.03
N GLY A 368 12.22 -7.79 -13.42
CA GLY A 368 13.19 -8.61 -12.70
C GLY A 368 13.57 -7.94 -11.38
N ASP A 369 13.09 -8.48 -10.27
CA ASP A 369 13.13 -7.84 -8.95
C ASP A 369 14.22 -8.43 -8.04
N GLY A 370 14.76 -9.61 -8.36
CA GLY A 370 15.81 -10.21 -7.56
C GLY A 370 16.29 -11.56 -8.07
N THR A 371 17.11 -12.20 -7.24
CA THR A 371 17.56 -13.57 -7.45
C THR A 371 17.40 -14.31 -6.13
N THR A 372 16.69 -15.43 -6.15
CA THR A 372 16.46 -16.25 -4.96
C THR A 372 17.77 -16.95 -4.54
N PRO A 373 17.89 -17.43 -3.29
CA PRO A 373 19.04 -18.23 -2.87
C PRO A 373 19.30 -19.48 -3.73
N ALA A 374 18.25 -20.03 -4.35
CA ALA A 374 18.35 -21.14 -5.32
C ALA A 374 18.94 -20.72 -6.68
N GLY A 375 19.24 -19.43 -6.89
CA GLY A 375 19.82 -18.89 -8.12
C GLY A 375 18.80 -18.68 -9.24
N ASN A 376 17.50 -18.64 -8.94
CA ASN A 376 16.43 -18.38 -9.90
C ASN A 376 16.10 -16.88 -9.94
N THR A 377 15.62 -16.39 -11.08
CA THR A 377 15.15 -15.00 -11.19
C THR A 377 13.81 -14.87 -10.48
N HIS A 378 13.65 -13.79 -9.71
CA HIS A 378 12.36 -13.38 -9.17
C HIS A 378 11.78 -12.26 -10.04
N LEU A 379 10.61 -12.49 -10.61
CA LEU A 379 9.79 -11.49 -11.28
C LEU A 379 8.67 -11.02 -10.34
N VAL A 380 8.35 -9.74 -10.39
CA VAL A 380 7.12 -9.18 -9.80
C VAL A 380 6.26 -8.61 -10.93
N CYS A 381 4.99 -9.01 -10.95
CA CYS A 381 4.04 -8.74 -12.01
C CYS A 381 2.79 -8.06 -11.45
N PHE A 382 2.25 -7.10 -12.18
CA PHE A 382 1.11 -6.29 -11.75
C PHE A 382 0.00 -6.30 -12.80
N GLY A 383 -1.24 -6.44 -12.33
CA GLY A 383 -2.46 -6.29 -13.11
C GLY A 383 -3.34 -5.19 -12.53
N THR A 384 -4.29 -4.73 -13.32
CA THR A 384 -5.17 -3.58 -13.02
C THR A 384 -6.62 -3.93 -13.35
N ASP A 385 -7.57 -3.09 -12.95
CA ASP A 385 -8.99 -3.33 -13.17
C ASP A 385 -9.38 -3.29 -14.67
N ALA A 386 -8.60 -2.59 -15.51
CA ALA A 386 -8.84 -2.49 -16.96
C ALA A 386 -8.85 -3.85 -17.68
N ASN A 387 -8.08 -4.83 -17.20
CA ASN A 387 -8.14 -6.22 -17.65
C ASN A 387 -7.78 -7.14 -16.50
N HIS A 388 -8.73 -7.35 -15.59
CA HIS A 388 -8.44 -7.89 -14.27
C HIS A 388 -8.28 -9.42 -14.22
N ILE A 389 -7.54 -9.90 -13.22
CA ILE A 389 -7.47 -11.32 -12.83
C ILE A 389 -7.45 -11.46 -11.31
N GLN A 390 -8.27 -12.37 -10.79
CA GLN A 390 -8.18 -12.86 -9.42
C GLN A 390 -7.19 -14.03 -9.40
N PRO A 391 -5.97 -13.87 -8.83
CA PRO A 391 -4.88 -14.81 -9.06
C PRO A 391 -5.09 -16.19 -8.41
N ASP A 392 -6.01 -16.27 -7.44
CA ASP A 392 -6.42 -17.47 -6.71
C ASP A 392 -7.53 -18.28 -7.39
N GLU A 393 -8.27 -17.71 -8.36
CA GLU A 393 -9.43 -18.37 -8.96
C GLU A 393 -9.05 -19.52 -9.90
N ASP A 394 -8.10 -19.28 -10.80
CA ASP A 394 -7.53 -20.30 -11.68
C ASP A 394 -6.03 -20.07 -11.85
N VAL A 395 -5.25 -20.96 -11.26
CA VAL A 395 -3.78 -20.87 -11.32
C VAL A 395 -3.25 -21.04 -12.75
N ARG A 396 -3.96 -21.73 -13.65
CA ARG A 396 -3.56 -21.90 -15.05
C ARG A 396 -3.67 -20.58 -15.81
N GLU A 397 -4.75 -19.83 -15.60
CA GLU A 397 -4.89 -18.50 -16.20
C GLU A 397 -3.90 -17.49 -15.59
N THR A 398 -3.57 -17.63 -14.30
CA THR A 398 -2.51 -16.82 -13.67
C THR A 398 -1.13 -17.14 -14.26
N LEU A 399 -0.77 -18.42 -14.40
CA LEU A 399 0.47 -18.85 -15.05
C LEU A 399 0.56 -18.38 -16.50
N LYS A 400 -0.57 -18.44 -17.23
CA LYS A 400 -0.67 -17.94 -18.60
C LYS A 400 -0.48 -16.42 -18.66
N ALA A 401 -1.10 -15.65 -17.76
CA ALA A 401 -0.90 -14.21 -17.70
C ALA A 401 0.57 -13.84 -17.41
N VAL A 402 1.22 -14.58 -16.51
CA VAL A 402 2.66 -14.43 -16.25
C VAL A 402 3.48 -14.78 -17.49
N GLY A 403 3.25 -15.94 -18.10
CA GLY A 403 3.98 -16.38 -19.30
C GLY A 403 3.79 -15.47 -20.50
N GLN A 404 2.62 -14.82 -20.65
CA GLN A 404 2.35 -13.89 -21.74
C GLN A 404 3.14 -12.57 -21.66
N LEU A 405 3.75 -12.25 -20.50
CA LEU A 405 4.66 -11.11 -20.38
C LEU A 405 5.92 -11.29 -21.23
N ALA A 406 6.48 -12.52 -21.28
CA ALA A 406 7.58 -12.88 -22.17
C ALA A 406 7.41 -14.33 -22.67
N PRO A 407 6.60 -14.54 -23.73
CA PRO A 407 6.23 -15.89 -24.16
C PRO A 407 7.42 -16.74 -24.56
N GLY A 408 7.47 -17.97 -24.05
CA GLY A 408 8.46 -18.97 -24.45
C GLY A 408 9.88 -18.72 -23.93
N THR A 409 10.08 -17.75 -23.02
CA THR A 409 11.42 -17.42 -22.50
C THR A 409 11.73 -18.04 -21.14
N PHE A 410 10.72 -18.49 -20.37
CA PHE A 410 10.92 -19.06 -19.04
C PHE A 410 9.84 -20.08 -18.64
N GLY A 411 10.19 -20.98 -17.72
CA GLY A 411 9.27 -21.77 -16.92
C GLY A 411 9.10 -21.19 -15.51
N VAL A 412 7.88 -21.27 -14.97
CA VAL A 412 7.57 -20.83 -13.60
C VAL A 412 7.82 -21.97 -12.61
N LYS A 413 8.72 -21.75 -11.65
CA LYS A 413 8.99 -22.66 -10.53
C LYS A 413 8.08 -22.40 -9.34
N ARG A 414 7.67 -21.16 -9.13
CA ARG A 414 6.81 -20.76 -8.00
C ARG A 414 5.98 -19.54 -8.33
N LEU A 415 4.74 -19.51 -7.86
CA LEU A 415 3.98 -18.28 -7.71
C LEU A 415 3.79 -17.96 -6.22
N VAL A 416 3.83 -16.68 -5.87
CA VAL A 416 3.50 -16.19 -4.52
C VAL A 416 2.68 -14.91 -4.66
N PHE A 417 1.54 -14.83 -3.99
CA PHE A 417 0.67 -13.65 -4.06
C PHE A 417 -0.32 -13.60 -2.90
N HIS A 418 -0.96 -12.46 -2.72
CA HIS A 418 -2.11 -12.31 -1.84
C HIS A 418 -3.20 -11.54 -2.60
N ASN A 419 -4.44 -12.01 -2.52
CA ASN A 419 -5.55 -11.36 -3.20
C ASN A 419 -6.14 -10.23 -2.33
N TRP A 420 -5.67 -9.01 -2.54
CA TRP A 420 -6.14 -7.82 -1.81
C TRP A 420 -7.59 -7.41 -2.13
N VAL A 421 -8.10 -7.78 -3.31
CA VAL A 421 -9.46 -7.42 -3.76
C VAL A 421 -10.50 -8.21 -2.98
N LYS A 422 -10.30 -9.53 -2.85
CA LYS A 422 -11.22 -10.41 -2.10
C LYS A 422 -11.00 -10.43 -0.60
N ASP A 423 -9.86 -9.91 -0.14
CA ASP A 423 -9.56 -9.81 1.29
C ASP A 423 -10.59 -8.91 2.00
N GLU A 424 -11.36 -9.48 2.92
CA GLU A 424 -12.43 -8.78 3.61
C GLU A 424 -11.97 -7.61 4.49
N PHE A 425 -10.69 -7.58 4.88
CA PHE A 425 -10.08 -6.54 5.72
C PHE A 425 -9.21 -5.57 4.91
N ALA A 426 -9.27 -5.63 3.57
CA ALA A 426 -8.65 -4.65 2.67
C ALA A 426 -9.62 -4.16 1.58
N LYS A 427 -10.32 -5.07 0.89
CA LYS A 427 -11.30 -4.79 -0.19
C LYS A 427 -10.73 -3.89 -1.29
N GLY A 428 -9.48 -4.15 -1.67
CA GLY A 428 -8.67 -3.32 -2.56
C GLY A 428 -7.22 -3.24 -2.08
N ALA A 429 -6.32 -2.77 -2.95
CA ALA A 429 -4.91 -2.62 -2.62
C ALA A 429 -4.63 -1.28 -1.90
N TRP A 430 -3.73 -0.45 -2.42
CA TRP A 430 -3.49 0.89 -1.88
C TRP A 430 -4.56 1.87 -2.35
N PHE A 431 -4.78 2.96 -1.62
CA PHE A 431 -5.76 3.96 -2.05
C PHE A 431 -5.39 4.58 -3.40
N PHE A 432 -6.36 4.65 -4.31
CA PHE A 432 -6.29 5.53 -5.46
C PHE A 432 -7.69 6.04 -5.77
N SER A 433 -7.83 7.34 -5.95
CA SER A 433 -9.12 8.00 -5.94
C SER A 433 -9.86 7.91 -7.28
N ARG A 434 -11.19 8.02 -7.18
CA ARG A 434 -12.05 8.38 -8.31
C ARG A 434 -11.88 9.87 -8.65
N PRO A 435 -12.19 10.31 -9.88
CA PRO A 435 -12.23 11.73 -10.21
C PRO A 435 -13.09 12.51 -9.22
N GLY A 436 -12.54 13.58 -8.63
CA GLY A 436 -13.18 14.48 -7.67
C GLY A 436 -13.25 13.97 -6.22
N MET A 437 -12.96 12.69 -5.97
CA MET A 437 -13.13 12.10 -4.63
C MET A 437 -12.25 12.77 -3.58
N VAL A 438 -11.00 13.13 -3.90
CA VAL A 438 -10.09 13.72 -2.90
C VAL A 438 -10.49 15.15 -2.62
N SER A 439 -10.73 15.96 -3.65
CA SER A 439 -11.15 17.35 -3.48
C SER A 439 -12.50 17.47 -2.76
N GLU A 440 -13.41 16.52 -2.93
CA GLU A 440 -14.70 16.49 -2.22
C GLU A 440 -14.57 15.95 -0.78
N CYS A 441 -13.88 14.82 -0.60
CA CYS A 441 -14.01 14.03 0.62
C CYS A 441 -12.82 14.09 1.58
N LEU A 442 -11.63 14.55 1.16
CA LEU A 442 -10.42 14.43 1.98
C LEU A 442 -10.55 15.15 3.34
N GLN A 443 -11.20 16.31 3.38
CA GLN A 443 -11.47 17.02 4.62
C GLN A 443 -12.36 16.19 5.56
N GLY A 444 -13.48 15.66 5.06
CA GLY A 444 -14.41 14.84 5.84
C GLY A 444 -13.81 13.51 6.28
N LEU A 445 -12.94 12.90 5.48
CA LEU A 445 -12.20 11.68 5.87
C LEU A 445 -11.25 11.94 7.05
N ARG A 446 -10.65 13.13 7.13
CA ARG A 446 -9.67 13.54 8.16
C ARG A 446 -10.28 14.18 9.40
N GLU A 447 -11.57 14.51 9.40
CA GLU A 447 -12.22 15.23 10.49
C GLU A 447 -12.30 14.41 11.80
N LYS A 448 -12.50 15.11 12.93
CA LYS A 448 -12.74 14.49 14.24
C LYS A 448 -14.12 13.84 14.33
N HIS A 449 -14.25 12.73 15.06
CA HIS A 449 -15.54 12.06 15.31
C HIS A 449 -15.72 11.68 16.78
N GLY A 450 -16.02 12.68 17.63
CA GLY A 450 -16.11 12.48 19.08
C GLY A 450 -14.78 11.97 19.66
N GLY A 451 -14.82 10.86 20.40
CA GLY A 451 -13.64 10.17 20.93
C GLY A 451 -12.92 9.26 19.93
N VAL A 452 -13.32 9.25 18.65
CA VAL A 452 -12.71 8.44 17.58
C VAL A 452 -11.84 9.31 16.67
N VAL A 453 -10.59 8.91 16.50
CA VAL A 453 -9.65 9.46 15.53
C VAL A 453 -9.53 8.49 14.35
N PHE A 454 -10.05 8.88 13.19
CA PHE A 454 -9.83 8.14 11.95
C PHE A 454 -8.44 8.46 11.40
N ALA A 455 -7.63 7.44 11.15
CA ALA A 455 -6.28 7.59 10.61
C ALA A 455 -5.90 6.41 9.72
N ASN A 456 -5.60 6.66 8.45
CA ASN A 456 -5.17 5.64 7.50
C ASN A 456 -4.43 6.32 6.34
N SER A 457 -3.48 5.62 5.74
CA SER A 457 -2.80 6.09 4.53
C SER A 457 -3.74 6.56 3.43
N ASP A 458 -4.96 6.01 3.36
CA ASP A 458 -6.00 6.36 2.38
C ASP A 458 -6.38 7.84 2.39
N TRP A 459 -6.14 8.58 3.48
CA TRP A 459 -6.45 10.01 3.58
C TRP A 459 -5.31 10.83 4.19
N ALA A 460 -4.06 10.40 4.01
CA ALA A 460 -2.88 11.21 4.31
C ALA A 460 -2.76 12.42 3.36
N LEU A 461 -1.97 13.42 3.74
CA LEU A 461 -1.76 14.65 2.95
C LEU A 461 -0.58 14.52 1.99
N GLY A 462 0.54 13.98 2.49
CA GLY A 462 1.77 13.74 1.74
C GLY A 462 1.62 12.48 0.91
N TRP A 463 2.44 11.46 1.17
CA TRP A 463 2.43 10.19 0.45
C TRP A 463 1.20 9.32 0.78
N ARG A 464 0.00 9.84 0.49
CA ARG A 464 -1.29 9.14 0.55
C ARG A 464 -1.22 7.86 -0.27
N SER A 465 -1.79 6.79 0.30
CA SER A 465 -1.73 5.39 -0.18
C SER A 465 -0.45 4.60 0.12
N PHE A 466 0.66 5.27 0.47
CA PHE A 466 1.94 4.60 0.73
C PHE A 466 2.07 4.13 2.18
N ILE A 467 3.11 3.33 2.45
CA ILE A 467 3.56 3.06 3.81
C ILE A 467 3.89 4.37 4.54
N ASP A 468 4.47 5.34 3.82
CA ASP A 468 4.78 6.67 4.36
C ASP A 468 3.53 7.40 4.86
N GLY A 469 2.47 7.51 4.06
CA GLY A 469 1.20 8.10 4.49
C GLY A 469 0.53 7.34 5.64
N ALA A 470 0.77 6.02 5.77
CA ALA A 470 0.31 5.28 6.94
C ALA A 470 1.02 5.76 8.22
N ILE A 471 2.33 5.99 8.15
CA ILE A 471 3.14 6.47 9.27
C ILE A 471 2.84 7.94 9.58
N GLU A 472 2.62 8.79 8.56
CA GLU A 472 2.10 10.16 8.70
C GLU A 472 0.83 10.17 9.56
N GLU A 473 -0.16 9.36 9.17
CA GLU A 473 -1.46 9.34 9.82
C GLU A 473 -1.42 8.69 11.20
N GLY A 474 -0.60 7.66 11.41
CA GLY A 474 -0.37 7.08 12.73
C GLY A 474 0.28 8.08 13.69
N THR A 475 1.25 8.86 13.20
CA THR A 475 1.89 9.95 13.95
C THR A 475 0.88 11.03 14.32
N ARG A 476 0.06 11.47 13.35
CA ARG A 476 -1.01 12.45 13.60
C ARG A 476 -2.01 11.91 14.63
N ALA A 477 -2.42 10.66 14.53
CA ALA A 477 -3.40 10.07 15.43
C ALA A 477 -2.91 10.02 16.88
N ALA A 478 -1.69 9.55 17.11
CA ALA A 478 -1.08 9.57 18.44
C ALA A 478 -0.95 10.99 18.99
N ARG A 479 -0.60 11.96 18.13
CA ARG A 479 -0.50 13.36 18.52
C ARG A 479 -1.84 13.94 18.99
N VAL A 480 -2.91 13.73 18.22
CA VAL A 480 -4.27 14.18 18.58
C VAL A 480 -4.69 13.60 19.93
N VAL A 481 -4.49 12.30 20.14
CA VAL A 481 -4.85 11.64 21.40
C VAL A 481 -4.04 12.19 22.58
N LEU A 482 -2.73 12.44 22.39
CA LEU A 482 -1.88 13.03 23.42
C LEU A 482 -2.34 14.45 23.78
N GLU A 483 -2.71 15.26 22.80
CA GLU A 483 -3.22 16.62 23.02
C GLU A 483 -4.56 16.62 23.77
N GLU A 484 -5.45 15.69 23.45
CA GLU A 484 -6.78 15.62 24.09
C GLU A 484 -6.78 15.00 25.48
N LEU A 485 -5.93 14.00 25.74
CA LEU A 485 -5.84 13.33 27.04
C LEU A 485 -4.78 13.93 27.98
N GLY A 486 -3.93 14.83 27.47
CA GLY A 486 -2.80 15.38 28.18
C GLY A 486 -1.62 14.40 28.31
N THR A 487 -0.40 14.94 28.47
CA THR A 487 0.81 14.11 28.60
C THR A 487 0.84 13.36 29.93
N LYS A 488 1.03 12.04 29.90
CA LYS A 488 1.25 11.21 31.10
C LYS A 488 2.71 11.03 31.49
N ARG A 489 3.63 11.89 31.03
CA ARG A 489 5.04 11.79 31.41
C ARG A 489 5.17 11.94 32.94
N GLU A 490 5.37 10.83 33.64
CA GLU A 490 6.14 10.87 34.87
C GLU A 490 7.50 11.48 34.52
N VAL A 491 7.77 12.66 35.07
CA VAL A 491 9.12 13.22 35.10
C VAL A 491 9.95 12.29 35.98
N LYS A 492 10.53 11.23 35.39
CA LYS A 492 11.73 10.64 35.98
C LYS A 492 12.86 11.63 35.76
N ALA A 493 12.97 12.57 36.70
CA ALA A 493 14.21 13.25 36.97
C ALA A 493 15.25 12.15 37.24
N ARG A 494 16.08 11.84 36.24
CA ARG A 494 17.34 11.15 36.50
C ARG A 494 18.28 12.22 37.05
N LEU A 495 18.40 12.23 38.38
CA LEU A 495 19.58 12.73 39.08
C LEU A 495 20.81 11.93 38.65
#